data_AF-A0A814RSN1-F1
#
_entry.id   AF-A0A814RSN1-F1
#
_cell.length_a   1.000
_cell.length_b   1.000
_cell.length_c   1.000
_cell.angle_alpha   90.00
_cell.angle_beta   90.00
_cell.angle_gamma   90.00
#
_symmetry.space_group_name_H-M   'P 1'
#
loop_
_entity.id
_entity.type
_entity.pdbx_description
1 polymer ?
#
loop_
_entity_poly.entity_id
_entity_poly.type
_entity_poly.pdbx_seq_one_letter_code
_entity_poly.pdbx_strand_id
1 'polypeptide(L)'
;MNSSKIIILEDLPVEMLMEIFIYFTADQIYFSFSQLNNSFNLIIKSLPKLILVIHGHFDPSVLSFFNSFNKILYKFCGSRMCCGRCQSHSINGGNRLYEIYPEIDHGWYPEFHEDRFPYYPSKIDNIIHPENYSRLQSLVLPNASSKLTQLIFHGEFSRLKICHLGKCGSIILPCSMTIQLQNLRQLTIRGQQGHVLEKILLACPCLVYLDFSCRSCVPAFHFINHCFPSMKYLRLGRLKNFFFHNGQFISLLSLFPNLLQFHLIVDQCAYDVETINIHEIANYLHHKCALLKILALRIDMRGHMLRDSSIGSLKEITKMHSLFNYVEKWDPRLAISSHEVYYQYGQCAVTAKYSKKNMKLTHRIMDMLDDLSIVYWPDCQSLLNVLRNETYNIWDQDVDLSIEWPFKSNHIHSKLNNLQLFIETFQNNDFNVEYYPDRKLFSLSSVNEKSARQPHVDIWLWKRYDEHEIKPVLQLFDSSLKYQSRLMSDIYPLKSVTWLGRNVKIPRQSHKIAYKEYGISYMKPIFIRNNCLHNLIDGRWFYNR
;
A
#
# COMPACT_ATOMS: atom_id res chain seq x y z
N MET A 1 13.09 -40.29 -21.97
CA MET A 1 12.50 -39.22 -21.13
C MET A 1 12.70 -37.91 -21.85
N ASN A 2 11.70 -37.45 -22.61
CA ASN A 2 11.73 -36.14 -23.27
C ASN A 2 10.77 -35.22 -22.53
N SER A 3 11.28 -34.12 -21.97
CA SER A 3 10.48 -33.07 -21.39
C SER A 3 9.74 -32.34 -22.50
N SER A 4 8.44 -32.59 -22.61
CA SER A 4 7.53 -31.81 -23.44
C SER A 4 7.50 -30.37 -22.94
N LYS A 5 8.15 -29.45 -23.66
CA LYS A 5 8.00 -28.02 -23.46
C LYS A 5 6.55 -27.64 -23.78
N ILE A 6 5.86 -27.13 -22.78
CA ILE A 6 4.57 -26.46 -22.94
C ILE A 6 4.87 -25.14 -23.64
N ILE A 7 4.33 -24.94 -24.85
CA ILE A 7 4.35 -23.66 -25.54
C ILE A 7 3.08 -22.92 -25.13
N ILE A 8 3.25 -21.78 -24.45
CA ILE A 8 2.14 -20.90 -24.08
C ILE A 8 1.88 -20.00 -25.29
N LEU A 9 0.61 -19.87 -25.68
CA LEU A 9 0.20 -19.14 -26.90
C LEU A 9 0.63 -17.66 -26.86
N GLU A 10 0.75 -17.10 -25.66
CA GLU A 10 1.17 -15.72 -25.38
C GLU A 10 2.67 -15.47 -25.64
N ASP A 11 3.47 -16.54 -25.77
CA ASP A 11 4.91 -16.48 -26.03
C ASP A 11 5.23 -16.55 -27.54
N LEU A 12 4.22 -16.68 -28.40
CA LEU A 12 4.42 -16.69 -29.85
C LEU A 12 4.70 -15.27 -30.36
N PRO A 13 5.73 -15.08 -31.20
CA PRO A 13 5.97 -13.80 -31.85
C PRO A 13 4.72 -13.36 -32.63
N VAL A 14 4.41 -12.06 -32.59
CA VAL A 14 3.27 -11.46 -33.30
C VAL A 14 3.30 -11.78 -34.80
N GLU A 15 4.50 -11.92 -35.36
CA GLU A 15 4.75 -12.30 -36.75
C GLU A 15 4.24 -13.72 -37.06
N MET A 16 4.38 -14.65 -36.11
CA MET A 16 3.94 -16.04 -36.24
C MET A 16 2.41 -16.16 -36.07
N LEU A 17 1.82 -15.31 -35.23
CA LEU A 17 0.36 -15.17 -35.11
C LEU A 17 -0.24 -14.59 -36.41
N MET A 18 0.45 -13.66 -37.07
CA MET A 18 0.00 -13.09 -38.35
C MET A 18 0.12 -14.08 -39.51
N GLU A 19 1.13 -14.96 -39.53
CA GLU A 19 1.22 -16.04 -40.53
C GLU A 19 0.07 -17.04 -40.41
N ILE A 20 -0.39 -17.38 -39.20
CA ILE A 20 -1.54 -18.27 -39.00
C ILE A 20 -2.82 -17.71 -39.65
N PHE A 21 -3.02 -16.38 -39.65
CA PHE A 21 -4.18 -15.76 -40.29
C PHE A 21 -4.10 -15.69 -41.82
N ILE A 22 -2.94 -15.98 -42.42
CA ILE A 22 -2.75 -15.99 -43.88
C ILE A 22 -3.08 -17.39 -44.47
N TYR A 23 -2.94 -18.47 -43.70
CA TYR A 23 -3.05 -19.84 -44.22
C TYR A 23 -4.38 -20.57 -43.95
N PHE A 24 -5.26 -20.02 -43.11
CA PHE A 24 -6.54 -20.67 -42.77
C PHE A 24 -7.75 -19.81 -43.12
N THR A 25 -8.78 -20.45 -43.70
CA THR A 25 -10.06 -19.80 -43.95
C THR A 25 -10.84 -19.58 -42.65
N ALA A 26 -11.74 -18.59 -42.62
CA ALA A 26 -12.55 -18.26 -41.45
C ALA A 26 -13.32 -19.48 -40.91
N ASP A 27 -13.80 -20.37 -41.78
CA ASP A 27 -14.54 -21.59 -41.40
C ASP A 27 -13.63 -22.66 -40.77
N GLN A 28 -12.39 -22.79 -41.23
CA GLN A 28 -11.38 -23.68 -40.63
C GLN A 28 -10.92 -23.17 -39.26
N ILE A 29 -10.85 -21.84 -39.11
CA ILE A 29 -10.61 -21.19 -37.83
C ILE A 29 -11.81 -21.44 -36.89
N TYR A 30 -13.04 -21.33 -37.37
CA TYR A 30 -14.26 -21.54 -36.57
C TYR A 30 -14.42 -23.00 -36.10
N PHE A 31 -14.14 -23.97 -36.98
CA PHE A 31 -14.15 -25.39 -36.64
C PHE A 31 -13.07 -25.74 -35.60
N SER A 32 -11.87 -25.15 -35.76
CA SER A 32 -10.77 -25.30 -34.79
C SER A 32 -11.13 -24.69 -33.44
N PHE A 33 -11.79 -23.53 -33.39
CA PHE A 33 -12.28 -22.93 -32.15
C PHE A 33 -13.41 -23.72 -31.49
N SER A 34 -14.30 -24.36 -32.26
CA SER A 34 -15.34 -25.26 -31.73
C SER A 34 -14.72 -26.49 -31.03
N GLN A 35 -13.71 -27.11 -31.66
CA GLN A 35 -12.98 -28.22 -31.05
C GLN A 35 -12.12 -27.76 -29.86
N LEU A 36 -11.49 -26.58 -29.97
CA LEU A 36 -10.78 -25.95 -28.86
C LEU A 36 -11.73 -25.73 -27.69
N ASN A 37 -12.94 -25.22 -27.92
CA ASN A 37 -13.96 -24.98 -26.91
C ASN A 37 -14.45 -26.26 -26.23
N ASN A 38 -14.60 -27.36 -26.97
CA ASN A 38 -14.97 -28.65 -26.38
C ASN A 38 -13.85 -29.22 -25.50
N SER A 39 -12.60 -29.14 -25.97
CA SER A 39 -11.42 -29.52 -25.18
C SER A 39 -11.24 -28.63 -23.95
N PHE A 40 -11.43 -27.32 -24.11
CA PHE A 40 -11.39 -26.34 -23.03
C PHE A 40 -12.48 -26.63 -22.00
N ASN A 41 -13.70 -26.94 -22.43
CA ASN A 41 -14.80 -27.34 -21.55
C ASN A 41 -14.50 -28.62 -20.76
N LEU A 42 -13.86 -29.62 -21.38
CA LEU A 42 -13.45 -30.85 -20.70
C LEU A 42 -12.35 -30.59 -19.67
N ILE A 43 -11.33 -29.79 -20.04
CA ILE A 43 -10.23 -29.38 -19.15
C ILE A 43 -10.79 -28.57 -17.97
N ILE A 44 -11.66 -27.60 -18.24
CA ILE A 44 -12.33 -26.78 -17.23
C ILE A 44 -13.16 -27.64 -16.28
N LYS A 45 -13.97 -28.57 -16.80
CA LYS A 45 -14.80 -29.49 -16.00
C LYS A 45 -13.94 -30.39 -15.10
N SER A 46 -12.72 -30.72 -15.52
CA SER A 46 -11.77 -31.50 -14.74
C SER A 46 -11.07 -30.70 -13.63
N LEU A 47 -11.21 -29.37 -13.62
CA LEU A 47 -10.58 -28.46 -12.66
C LEU A 47 -11.63 -27.76 -11.77
N PRO A 48 -12.27 -28.48 -10.82
CA PRO A 48 -13.36 -27.95 -10.00
C PRO A 48 -12.96 -26.79 -9.07
N LYS A 49 -11.67 -26.49 -8.94
CA LYS A 49 -11.14 -25.37 -8.14
C LYS A 49 -10.72 -24.17 -9.00
N LEU A 50 -10.90 -24.25 -10.32
CA LEU A 50 -10.55 -23.17 -11.22
C LEU A 50 -11.40 -21.93 -10.90
N ILE A 51 -10.73 -20.79 -10.78
CA ILE A 51 -11.35 -19.51 -10.52
C ILE A 51 -11.32 -18.73 -11.82
N LEU A 52 -12.48 -18.52 -12.43
CA LEU A 52 -12.60 -17.74 -13.65
C LEU A 52 -12.85 -16.28 -13.31
N VAL A 53 -11.98 -15.36 -13.76
CA VAL A 53 -12.16 -13.91 -13.64
C VAL A 53 -12.57 -13.35 -15.00
N ILE A 54 -13.78 -12.82 -15.09
CA ILE A 54 -14.30 -12.25 -16.36
C ILE A 54 -14.26 -10.73 -16.29
N HIS A 55 -13.57 -10.08 -17.21
CA HIS A 55 -13.48 -8.63 -17.34
C HIS A 55 -14.33 -8.12 -18.53
N GLY A 56 -15.08 -7.02 -18.34
CA GLY A 56 -15.70 -6.25 -19.45
C GLY A 56 -17.19 -6.50 -19.72
N HIS A 57 -17.64 -6.17 -20.93
CA HIS A 57 -19.02 -6.44 -21.40
C HIS A 57 -19.21 -7.94 -21.58
N PHE A 58 -20.28 -8.46 -21.00
CA PHE A 58 -20.50 -9.88 -20.90
C PHE A 58 -21.86 -10.25 -21.45
N ASP A 59 -21.86 -11.17 -22.40
CA ASP A 59 -23.06 -11.80 -22.90
C ASP A 59 -23.51 -12.86 -21.87
N PRO A 60 -24.71 -12.73 -21.28
CA PRO A 60 -25.23 -13.71 -20.32
C PRO A 60 -25.29 -15.14 -20.86
N SER A 61 -25.35 -15.34 -22.18
CA SER A 61 -25.31 -16.66 -22.81
C SER A 61 -24.01 -17.43 -22.51
N VAL A 62 -22.91 -16.72 -22.25
CA VAL A 62 -21.60 -17.31 -21.91
C VAL A 62 -21.60 -17.97 -20.52
N LEU A 63 -22.51 -17.59 -19.61
CA LEU A 63 -22.65 -18.29 -18.31
C LEU A 63 -23.07 -19.74 -18.48
N SER A 64 -23.82 -20.06 -19.55
CA SER A 64 -24.21 -21.45 -19.83
C SER A 64 -22.99 -22.36 -20.05
N PHE A 65 -21.89 -21.79 -20.55
CA PHE A 65 -20.59 -22.44 -20.75
C PHE A 65 -19.87 -22.73 -19.42
N PHE A 66 -20.12 -21.91 -18.40
CA PHE A 66 -19.41 -21.95 -17.12
C PHE A 66 -20.20 -22.60 -15.98
N ASN A 67 -21.31 -23.28 -16.30
CA ASN A 67 -22.15 -23.99 -15.34
C ASN A 67 -21.40 -25.10 -14.55
N SER A 68 -20.20 -25.51 -14.98
CA SER A 68 -19.38 -26.52 -14.32
C SER A 68 -18.44 -25.99 -13.23
N PHE A 69 -18.22 -24.68 -13.12
CA PHE A 69 -17.29 -24.11 -12.15
C PHE A 69 -17.88 -24.10 -10.74
N ASN A 70 -17.04 -24.36 -9.72
CA ASN A 70 -17.48 -24.22 -8.32
C ASN A 70 -17.46 -22.77 -7.84
N LYS A 71 -16.73 -21.89 -8.52
CA LYS A 71 -16.56 -20.48 -8.17
C LYS A 71 -16.33 -19.66 -9.45
N ILE A 72 -17.17 -18.65 -9.66
CA ILE A 72 -17.04 -17.69 -10.77
C ILE A 72 -16.80 -16.30 -10.15
N LEU A 73 -15.70 -15.66 -10.55
CA LEU A 73 -15.39 -14.27 -10.23
C LEU A 73 -15.83 -13.39 -11.38
N TYR A 74 -16.88 -12.62 -11.14
CA TYR A 74 -17.38 -11.72 -12.16
C TYR A 74 -16.92 -10.28 -11.90
N LYS A 75 -16.13 -9.73 -12.83
CA LYS A 75 -15.51 -8.41 -12.71
C LYS A 75 -16.14 -7.40 -13.67
N PHE A 76 -17.11 -6.65 -13.15
CA PHE A 76 -17.82 -5.61 -13.90
C PHE A 76 -16.89 -4.42 -14.15
N CYS A 77 -16.45 -4.22 -15.38
CA CYS A 77 -15.68 -3.04 -15.75
C CYS A 77 -16.65 -1.98 -16.31
N GLY A 78 -16.93 -0.94 -15.51
CA GLY A 78 -17.84 0.14 -15.87
C GLY A 78 -17.26 1.09 -16.92
N SER A 79 -16.96 0.61 -18.12
CA SER A 79 -16.56 1.46 -19.23
C SER A 79 -17.80 2.07 -19.93
N ARG A 80 -17.63 3.28 -20.46
CA ARG A 80 -18.64 4.31 -20.77
C ARG A 80 -19.72 4.01 -21.83
N MET A 81 -19.97 2.77 -22.22
CA MET A 81 -20.98 2.48 -23.26
C MET A 81 -21.78 1.21 -22.98
N CYS A 82 -22.86 1.32 -22.21
CA CYS A 82 -23.94 0.34 -22.32
C CYS A 82 -24.87 0.76 -23.46
N CYS A 83 -24.72 0.12 -24.61
CA CYS A 83 -25.64 0.18 -25.74
C CYS A 83 -27.09 -0.04 -25.27
N GLY A 84 -28.01 0.87 -25.65
CA GLY A 84 -29.43 0.82 -25.30
C GLY A 84 -30.23 -0.35 -25.90
N ARG A 85 -29.59 -1.27 -26.64
CA ARG A 85 -30.26 -2.41 -27.32
C ARG A 85 -30.10 -3.77 -26.62
N CYS A 86 -29.32 -3.86 -25.54
CA CYS A 86 -29.22 -5.12 -24.78
C CYS A 86 -30.39 -5.20 -23.77
N GLN A 87 -31.61 -5.36 -24.27
CA GLN A 87 -32.78 -5.65 -23.45
C GLN A 87 -32.91 -7.17 -23.21
N SER A 88 -33.12 -7.50 -21.93
CA SER A 88 -33.74 -8.71 -21.40
C SER A 88 -33.31 -10.07 -21.97
N HIS A 89 -32.39 -10.74 -21.29
CA HIS A 89 -32.38 -12.21 -21.26
C HIS A 89 -32.24 -12.68 -19.80
N SER A 90 -33.23 -13.43 -19.35
CA SER A 90 -33.30 -14.06 -18.03
C SER A 90 -32.12 -15.00 -17.82
N ILE A 91 -31.33 -14.77 -16.78
CA ILE A 91 -30.22 -15.62 -16.39
C ILE A 91 -30.78 -16.79 -15.58
N ASN A 92 -30.97 -17.94 -16.23
CA ASN A 92 -31.16 -19.21 -15.53
C ASN A 92 -29.79 -19.71 -15.02
N GLY A 93 -29.34 -19.14 -13.91
CA GLY A 93 -28.06 -19.47 -13.27
C GLY A 93 -28.18 -20.76 -12.47
N GLY A 94 -27.58 -21.85 -12.96
CA GLY A 94 -27.53 -23.12 -12.24
C GLY A 94 -26.77 -23.03 -10.91
N ASN A 95 -27.34 -23.63 -9.87
CA ASN A 95 -26.75 -24.41 -8.77
C ASN A 95 -25.33 -24.17 -8.17
N ARG A 96 -24.55 -23.07 -8.34
CA ARG A 96 -23.19 -22.97 -7.71
C ARG A 96 -22.77 -21.58 -7.17
N LEU A 97 -21.59 -21.51 -6.54
CA LEU A 97 -21.08 -20.42 -5.68
C LEU A 97 -20.62 -19.21 -6.51
N TYR A 98 -21.22 -18.04 -6.30
CA TYR A 98 -20.82 -16.81 -7.00
C TYR A 98 -20.05 -15.88 -6.04
N GLU A 99 -19.02 -15.23 -6.57
CA GLU A 99 -18.29 -14.13 -5.93
C GLU A 99 -18.22 -12.99 -6.96
N ILE A 100 -19.05 -11.96 -6.79
CA ILE A 100 -19.10 -10.83 -7.72
C ILE A 100 -18.19 -9.72 -7.17
N TYR A 101 -17.26 -9.21 -7.98
CA TYR A 101 -16.32 -8.14 -7.64
C TYR A 101 -16.26 -7.11 -8.76
N PRO A 102 -17.02 -6.01 -8.75
CA PRO A 102 -16.91 -5.02 -9.81
C PRO A 102 -15.60 -4.23 -9.71
N GLU A 103 -15.02 -3.96 -10.87
CA GLU A 103 -13.85 -3.13 -11.07
C GLU A 103 -14.28 -1.67 -11.06
N ILE A 104 -13.81 -0.91 -10.08
CA ILE A 104 -13.76 0.54 -10.20
C ILE A 104 -12.28 0.87 -10.35
N ASP A 105 -11.84 1.05 -11.59
CA ASP A 105 -10.45 1.33 -11.97
C ASP A 105 -10.01 2.78 -11.66
N HIS A 106 -10.75 3.45 -10.77
CA HIS A 106 -10.42 4.75 -10.24
C HIS A 106 -10.59 4.65 -8.73
N GLY A 107 -9.60 5.14 -7.98
CA GLY A 107 -9.60 5.11 -6.52
C GLY A 107 -10.95 5.48 -5.94
N TRP A 108 -11.27 4.90 -4.79
CA TRP A 108 -12.53 5.10 -4.07
C TRP A 108 -12.83 6.58 -3.81
N TYR A 109 -13.34 7.29 -4.82
CA TYR A 109 -13.74 8.69 -4.73
C TYR A 109 -15.15 8.74 -4.13
N PRO A 110 -15.36 9.46 -3.01
CA PRO A 110 -16.69 9.63 -2.41
C PRO A 110 -17.66 10.46 -3.28
N GLU A 111 -17.19 11.00 -4.41
CA GLU A 111 -17.90 11.99 -5.23
C GLU A 111 -18.50 11.41 -6.53
N PHE A 112 -18.75 10.09 -6.57
CA PHE A 112 -19.68 9.56 -7.56
C PHE A 112 -21.11 10.03 -7.21
N HIS A 113 -21.46 11.21 -7.72
CA HIS A 113 -22.80 11.76 -7.70
C HIS A 113 -23.75 10.81 -8.43
N GLU A 114 -24.83 10.39 -7.74
CA GLU A 114 -25.91 9.54 -8.28
C GLU A 114 -26.47 10.08 -9.60
N ASP A 115 -26.42 11.40 -9.77
CA ASP A 115 -26.92 12.13 -10.93
C ASP A 115 -26.25 11.73 -12.25
N ARG A 116 -25.02 11.21 -12.23
CA ARG A 116 -24.30 10.84 -13.47
C ARG A 116 -24.55 9.41 -13.95
N PHE A 117 -25.03 8.49 -13.09
CA PHE A 117 -25.25 7.08 -13.46
C PHE A 117 -26.44 6.42 -12.70
N PRO A 118 -27.67 6.96 -12.81
CA PRO A 118 -28.83 6.44 -12.07
C PRO A 118 -29.24 5.00 -12.47
N TYR A 119 -28.79 4.50 -13.63
CA TYR A 119 -29.21 3.20 -14.19
C TYR A 119 -28.39 1.98 -13.74
N TYR A 120 -27.31 2.17 -12.99
CA TYR A 120 -26.41 1.07 -12.61
C TYR A 120 -27.00 0.15 -11.51
N PRO A 121 -27.58 0.67 -10.41
CA PRO A 121 -28.10 -0.18 -9.35
C PRO A 121 -29.31 -1.04 -9.77
N SER A 122 -30.22 -0.49 -10.58
CA SER A 122 -31.45 -1.19 -10.99
C SER A 122 -31.19 -2.39 -11.92
N LYS A 123 -30.14 -2.34 -12.74
CA LYS A 123 -29.73 -3.48 -13.56
C LYS A 123 -29.15 -4.61 -12.72
N ILE A 124 -28.37 -4.28 -11.68
CA ILE A 124 -27.81 -5.27 -10.75
C ILE A 124 -28.94 -5.97 -9.97
N ASP A 125 -29.99 -5.26 -9.58
CA ASP A 125 -31.14 -5.85 -8.87
C ASP A 125 -31.83 -6.96 -9.67
N ASN A 126 -31.92 -6.78 -10.98
CA ASN A 126 -32.54 -7.77 -11.88
C ASN A 126 -31.62 -8.97 -12.14
N ILE A 127 -30.30 -8.77 -12.00
CA ILE A 127 -29.33 -9.85 -12.13
C ILE A 127 -29.31 -10.67 -10.84
N ILE A 128 -29.14 -10.02 -9.68
CA ILE A 128 -28.95 -10.68 -8.39
C ILE A 128 -30.31 -10.90 -7.70
N HIS A 129 -31.02 -11.95 -8.12
CA HIS A 129 -32.28 -12.38 -7.51
C HIS A 129 -32.11 -13.63 -6.62
N PRO A 130 -32.75 -13.71 -5.43
CA PRO A 130 -32.61 -14.86 -4.52
C PRO A 130 -32.88 -16.22 -5.16
N GLU A 131 -33.88 -16.31 -6.05
CA GLU A 131 -34.23 -17.55 -6.77
C GLU A 131 -33.09 -18.06 -7.66
N ASN A 132 -32.37 -17.13 -8.30
CA ASN A 132 -31.25 -17.46 -9.20
C ASN A 132 -29.94 -17.71 -8.42
N TYR A 133 -29.86 -17.26 -7.17
CA TYR A 133 -28.64 -17.21 -6.37
C TYR A 133 -28.81 -17.82 -4.97
N SER A 134 -29.67 -18.83 -4.81
CA SER A 134 -29.95 -19.51 -3.53
C SER A 134 -28.73 -20.14 -2.84
N ARG A 135 -27.62 -20.31 -3.57
CA ARG A 135 -26.33 -20.83 -3.06
C ARG A 135 -25.24 -19.78 -2.89
N LEU A 136 -25.54 -18.50 -3.08
CA LEU A 136 -24.59 -17.39 -2.94
C LEU A 136 -23.96 -17.39 -1.53
N GLN A 137 -22.62 -17.40 -1.46
CA GLN A 137 -21.89 -17.36 -0.19
C GLN A 137 -21.09 -16.07 0.01
N SER A 138 -20.79 -15.33 -1.05
CA SER A 138 -20.02 -14.10 -0.96
C SER A 138 -20.49 -13.07 -1.99
N LEU A 139 -20.66 -11.82 -1.57
CA LEU A 139 -21.14 -10.74 -2.42
C LEU A 139 -20.32 -9.47 -2.16
N VAL A 140 -19.73 -8.89 -3.21
CA VAL A 140 -19.00 -7.61 -3.12
C VAL A 140 -19.59 -6.63 -4.12
N LEU A 141 -20.19 -5.55 -3.62
CA LEU A 141 -20.81 -4.50 -4.42
C LEU A 141 -20.34 -3.13 -3.93
N PRO A 142 -19.80 -2.26 -4.79
CA PRO A 142 -19.37 -0.93 -4.45
C PRO A 142 -20.59 -0.03 -4.30
N ASN A 143 -21.68 -0.32 -5.04
CA ASN A 143 -22.97 0.32 -4.91
C ASN A 143 -24.06 -0.76 -4.93
N ALA A 144 -24.97 -0.75 -3.96
CA ALA A 144 -26.16 -1.61 -3.94
C ALA A 144 -27.42 -0.74 -3.84
N SER A 145 -28.47 -1.10 -4.59
CA SER A 145 -29.76 -0.42 -4.48
C SER A 145 -30.39 -0.66 -3.11
N SER A 146 -31.38 0.15 -2.76
CA SER A 146 -32.21 -0.11 -1.58
C SER A 146 -32.92 -1.47 -1.68
N LYS A 147 -33.41 -1.86 -2.87
CA LYS A 147 -34.13 -3.12 -3.07
C LYS A 147 -33.24 -4.33 -2.78
N LEU A 148 -32.07 -4.41 -3.39
CA LEU A 148 -31.13 -5.51 -3.16
C LEU A 148 -30.60 -5.50 -1.73
N THR A 149 -30.36 -4.32 -1.17
CA THR A 149 -30.00 -4.19 0.26
C THR A 149 -31.08 -4.80 1.16
N GLN A 150 -32.37 -4.52 0.93
CA GLN A 150 -33.43 -5.15 1.71
C GLN A 150 -33.48 -6.67 1.51
N LEU A 151 -33.35 -7.18 0.27
CA LEU A 151 -33.34 -8.63 0.03
C LEU A 151 -32.20 -9.32 0.80
N ILE A 152 -31.00 -8.71 0.82
CA ILE A 152 -29.87 -9.20 1.61
C ILE A 152 -30.26 -9.23 3.09
N PHE A 153 -30.71 -8.11 3.64
CA PHE A 153 -30.95 -8.00 5.08
C PHE A 153 -32.21 -8.71 5.56
N HIS A 154 -33.17 -9.03 4.68
CA HIS A 154 -34.30 -9.91 4.96
C HIS A 154 -33.92 -11.40 5.01
N GLY A 155 -32.68 -11.75 4.66
CA GLY A 155 -32.19 -13.14 4.73
C GLY A 155 -32.51 -13.98 3.49
N GLU A 156 -32.94 -13.36 2.39
CA GLU A 156 -33.30 -14.06 1.15
C GLU A 156 -32.10 -14.84 0.56
N PHE A 157 -30.87 -14.41 0.89
CA PHE A 157 -29.64 -15.14 0.56
C PHE A 157 -29.18 -15.97 1.76
N SER A 158 -29.92 -17.02 2.09
CA SER A 158 -29.73 -17.84 3.31
C SER A 158 -28.31 -18.41 3.50
N ARG A 159 -27.53 -18.58 2.42
CA ARG A 159 -26.15 -19.11 2.47
C ARG A 159 -25.05 -18.05 2.47
N LEU A 160 -25.41 -16.76 2.45
CA LEU A 160 -24.44 -15.67 2.38
C LEU A 160 -23.57 -15.63 3.65
N LYS A 161 -22.25 -15.70 3.47
CA LYS A 161 -21.24 -15.68 4.53
C LYS A 161 -20.42 -14.40 4.52
N ILE A 162 -20.17 -13.82 3.36
CA ILE A 162 -19.36 -12.63 3.17
C ILE A 162 -20.17 -11.61 2.38
N CYS A 163 -20.26 -10.38 2.87
CA CYS A 163 -20.97 -9.30 2.19
C CYS A 163 -20.19 -8.00 2.32
N HIS A 164 -19.89 -7.35 1.20
CA HIS A 164 -19.22 -6.05 1.17
C HIS A 164 -20.06 -5.10 0.34
N LEU A 165 -20.67 -4.12 0.99
CA LEU A 165 -21.47 -3.07 0.37
C LEU A 165 -20.76 -1.73 0.57
N GLY A 166 -20.27 -1.13 -0.52
CA GLY A 166 -19.65 0.20 -0.49
C GLY A 166 -20.67 1.27 -0.12
N LYS A 167 -21.37 1.85 -1.09
CA LYS A 167 -22.53 2.72 -0.89
C LYS A 167 -23.79 1.88 -1.04
N CYS A 168 -24.68 1.90 -0.06
CA CYS A 168 -25.99 1.27 -0.19
C CYS A 168 -27.08 2.21 0.29
N GLY A 169 -28.32 1.91 -0.12
CA GLY A 169 -29.49 2.56 0.44
C GLY A 169 -29.58 2.38 1.95
N SER A 170 -30.38 3.20 2.62
CA SER A 170 -30.66 3.02 4.04
C SER A 170 -31.23 1.63 4.30
N ILE A 171 -30.58 0.87 5.17
CA ILE A 171 -31.10 -0.44 5.58
C ILE A 171 -32.35 -0.21 6.42
N ILE A 172 -33.43 -0.93 6.09
CA ILE A 172 -34.69 -0.91 6.85
C ILE A 172 -34.84 -2.30 7.45
N LEU A 173 -34.09 -2.55 8.52
CA LEU A 173 -34.27 -3.76 9.31
C LEU A 173 -35.50 -3.57 10.21
N PRO A 174 -36.51 -4.44 10.14
CA PRO A 174 -37.60 -4.45 11.11
C PRO A 174 -37.01 -4.71 12.50
N CYS A 175 -37.51 -4.02 13.53
CA CYS A 175 -37.04 -4.23 14.91
C CYS A 175 -37.47 -5.60 15.48
N SER A 176 -38.18 -6.42 14.72
CA SER A 176 -38.50 -7.79 15.12
C SER A 176 -37.22 -8.58 15.28
N MET A 177 -37.01 -9.18 16.46
CA MET A 177 -35.81 -9.94 16.87
C MET A 177 -35.52 -11.21 16.07
N THR A 178 -36.11 -11.39 14.89
CA THR A 178 -35.85 -12.53 14.03
C THR A 178 -34.47 -12.40 13.41
N ILE A 179 -33.57 -13.32 13.80
CA ILE A 179 -32.24 -13.43 13.22
C ILE A 179 -32.36 -13.74 11.73
N GLN A 180 -32.05 -12.77 10.87
CA GLN A 180 -32.23 -12.88 9.42
C GLN A 180 -30.99 -13.43 8.69
N LEU A 181 -29.78 -13.25 9.23
CA LEU A 181 -28.53 -13.54 8.52
C LEU A 181 -27.59 -14.43 9.36
N GLN A 182 -28.08 -15.61 9.75
CA GLN A 182 -27.37 -16.56 10.62
C GLN A 182 -26.02 -17.04 10.07
N ASN A 183 -25.85 -17.07 8.74
CA ASN A 183 -24.62 -17.56 8.11
C ASN A 183 -23.60 -16.45 7.84
N LEU A 184 -23.97 -15.16 8.00
CA LEU A 184 -23.09 -14.06 7.69
C LEU A 184 -21.96 -13.97 8.73
N ARG A 185 -20.72 -14.12 8.26
CA ARG A 185 -19.49 -14.07 9.05
C ARG A 185 -18.72 -12.78 8.85
N GLN A 186 -18.79 -12.18 7.66
CA GLN A 186 -18.07 -10.97 7.33
C GLN A 186 -18.99 -9.96 6.66
N LEU A 187 -19.01 -8.75 7.21
CA LEU A 187 -19.78 -7.65 6.67
C LEU A 187 -18.91 -6.39 6.55
N THR A 188 -18.90 -5.77 5.38
CA THR A 188 -18.47 -4.38 5.21
C THR A 188 -19.65 -3.57 4.71
N ILE A 189 -19.93 -2.46 5.36
CA ILE A 189 -21.00 -1.57 4.98
C ILE A 189 -20.63 -0.12 5.26
N ARG A 190 -20.84 0.76 4.28
CA ARG A 190 -20.50 2.18 4.44
C ARG A 190 -21.68 3.11 4.23
N GLY A 191 -21.59 4.24 4.92
CA GLY A 191 -22.50 5.36 4.76
C GLY A 191 -23.90 5.16 5.37
N GLN A 192 -24.04 4.27 6.35
CA GLN A 192 -25.32 4.02 7.03
C GLN A 192 -25.57 5.04 8.14
N GLN A 193 -26.77 5.01 8.73
CA GLN A 193 -27.09 5.79 9.93
C GLN A 193 -26.65 5.03 11.19
N GLY A 194 -26.33 5.71 12.27
CA GLY A 194 -25.70 5.07 13.43
C GLY A 194 -26.58 4.03 14.11
N HIS A 195 -27.89 4.27 14.16
CA HIS A 195 -28.88 3.33 14.69
C HIS A 195 -28.98 2.01 13.89
N VAL A 196 -28.44 1.96 12.67
CA VAL A 196 -28.42 0.75 11.84
C VAL A 196 -27.38 -0.25 12.35
N LEU A 197 -26.31 0.21 13.01
CA LEU A 197 -25.27 -0.65 13.57
C LEU A 197 -25.86 -1.69 14.53
N GLU A 198 -26.68 -1.24 15.46
CA GLU A 198 -27.36 -2.09 16.44
C GLU A 198 -28.26 -3.14 15.77
N LYS A 199 -29.05 -2.71 14.78
CA LYS A 199 -29.91 -3.63 14.02
C LYS A 199 -29.11 -4.69 13.27
N ILE A 200 -27.96 -4.32 12.68
CA ILE A 200 -27.07 -5.26 11.99
C ILE A 200 -26.52 -6.29 12.96
N LEU A 201 -26.04 -5.86 14.13
CA LEU A 201 -25.48 -6.74 15.13
C LEU A 201 -26.52 -7.77 15.59
N LEU A 202 -27.75 -7.33 15.86
CA LEU A 202 -28.87 -8.22 16.21
C LEU A 202 -29.26 -9.18 15.07
N ALA A 203 -29.30 -8.69 13.82
CA ALA A 203 -29.66 -9.50 12.66
C ALA A 203 -28.58 -10.55 12.29
N CYS A 204 -27.32 -10.30 12.68
CA CYS A 204 -26.15 -11.07 12.25
C CYS A 204 -25.30 -11.55 13.46
N PRO A 205 -25.82 -12.40 14.36
CA PRO A 205 -25.13 -12.80 15.60
C PRO A 205 -23.85 -13.62 15.35
N CYS A 206 -23.69 -14.13 14.13
CA CYS A 206 -22.57 -14.97 13.71
C CYS A 206 -21.38 -14.19 13.13
N LEU A 207 -21.43 -12.86 13.11
CA LEU A 207 -20.36 -12.02 12.56
C LEU A 207 -19.05 -12.20 13.30
N VAL A 208 -18.00 -12.43 12.52
CA VAL A 208 -16.59 -12.49 12.94
C VAL A 208 -15.87 -11.20 12.58
N TYR A 209 -16.27 -10.55 11.48
CA TYR A 209 -15.72 -9.30 10.99
C TYR A 209 -16.84 -8.32 10.64
N LEU A 210 -16.72 -7.08 11.13
CA LEU A 210 -17.57 -5.96 10.76
C LEU A 210 -16.75 -4.70 10.47
N ASP A 211 -16.85 -4.17 9.24
CA ASP A 211 -16.40 -2.82 8.88
C ASP A 211 -17.64 -1.97 8.60
N PHE A 212 -18.04 -1.18 9.59
CA PHE A 212 -19.20 -0.31 9.53
C PHE A 212 -18.75 1.14 9.48
N SER A 213 -19.29 1.94 8.55
CA SER A 213 -19.10 3.39 8.62
C SER A 213 -20.41 4.16 8.52
N CYS A 214 -20.46 5.24 9.30
CA CYS A 214 -21.66 6.02 9.51
C CYS A 214 -21.61 7.37 8.77
N ARG A 215 -22.77 7.95 8.45
CA ARG A 215 -22.91 9.36 8.03
C ARG A 215 -23.33 10.30 9.16
N SER A 216 -23.92 9.74 10.22
CA SER A 216 -24.61 10.46 11.30
C SER A 216 -24.21 9.93 12.68
N CYS A 217 -24.84 10.45 13.73
CA CYS A 217 -24.57 10.02 15.09
C CYS A 217 -25.01 8.59 15.34
N VAL A 218 -24.23 7.89 16.15
CA VAL A 218 -24.70 6.68 16.82
C VAL A 218 -25.44 7.18 18.06
N PRO A 219 -26.78 7.13 18.12
CA PRO A 219 -27.45 7.32 19.40
C PRO A 219 -26.90 6.27 20.37
N ALA A 220 -26.88 6.59 21.67
CA ALA A 220 -26.32 5.67 22.65
C ALA A 220 -26.93 4.27 22.47
N PHE A 221 -26.09 3.23 22.61
CA PHE A 221 -26.47 1.82 22.46
C PHE A 221 -27.48 1.46 23.56
N HIS A 222 -28.74 1.83 23.37
CA HIS A 222 -29.77 1.73 24.39
C HIS A 222 -30.40 0.34 24.45
N PHE A 223 -30.27 -0.49 23.41
CA PHE A 223 -31.00 -1.76 23.31
C PHE A 223 -30.10 -3.00 23.20
N ILE A 224 -28.76 -2.86 23.11
CA ILE A 224 -27.86 -4.00 23.10
C ILE A 224 -27.50 -4.44 24.53
N ASN A 225 -28.26 -5.42 25.04
CA ASN A 225 -27.91 -6.15 26.27
C ASN A 225 -27.27 -7.52 25.98
N HIS A 226 -26.85 -7.77 24.74
CA HIS A 226 -26.30 -9.05 24.28
C HIS A 226 -24.85 -8.91 23.81
N CYS A 227 -24.00 -9.84 24.23
CA CYS A 227 -22.62 -9.94 23.74
C CYS A 227 -22.55 -10.69 22.40
N PHE A 228 -21.57 -10.34 21.59
CA PHE A 228 -21.24 -10.94 20.30
C PHE A 228 -19.86 -11.65 20.39
N PRO A 229 -19.78 -12.85 21.02
CA PRO A 229 -18.52 -13.56 21.24
C PRO A 229 -17.88 -14.08 19.95
N SER A 230 -18.62 -14.13 18.85
CA SER A 230 -18.14 -14.48 17.51
C SER A 230 -17.24 -13.39 16.92
N MET A 231 -17.43 -12.13 17.31
CA MET A 231 -16.72 -10.99 16.75
C MET A 231 -15.24 -11.01 17.11
N LYS A 232 -14.38 -11.03 16.10
CA LYS A 232 -12.91 -10.99 16.23
C LYS A 232 -12.35 -9.66 15.71
N TYR A 233 -13.01 -9.04 14.74
CA TYR A 233 -12.53 -7.84 14.05
C TYR A 233 -13.67 -6.82 13.93
N LEU A 234 -13.48 -5.64 14.50
CA LEU A 234 -14.45 -4.57 14.44
C LEU A 234 -13.79 -3.29 13.97
N ARG A 235 -14.32 -2.71 12.89
CA ARG A 235 -13.97 -1.39 12.41
C ARG A 235 -15.22 -0.51 12.37
N LEU A 236 -15.16 0.60 13.08
CA LEU A 236 -16.18 1.63 13.11
C LEU A 236 -15.61 2.92 12.55
N GLY A 237 -16.11 3.35 11.39
CA GLY A 237 -15.60 4.49 10.65
C GLY A 237 -16.53 5.70 10.63
N ARG A 238 -15.97 6.92 10.71
CA ARG A 238 -16.69 8.19 10.54
C ARG A 238 -17.90 8.33 11.47
N LEU A 239 -17.77 7.87 12.72
CA LEU A 239 -18.83 8.08 13.71
C LEU A 239 -18.82 9.56 14.12
N LYS A 240 -19.86 10.31 13.72
CA LYS A 240 -20.00 11.71 14.12
C LYS A 240 -20.63 11.81 15.51
N ASN A 241 -20.14 12.71 16.35
CA ASN A 241 -20.66 12.93 17.71
C ASN A 241 -20.71 11.63 18.53
N PHE A 242 -19.70 10.77 18.36
CA PHE A 242 -19.54 9.62 19.23
C PHE A 242 -19.02 10.12 20.58
N PHE A 243 -19.85 10.01 21.62
CA PHE A 243 -19.48 10.46 22.96
C PHE A 243 -18.65 9.37 23.64
N PHE A 244 -17.44 9.73 24.09
CA PHE A 244 -16.66 8.87 24.99
C PHE A 244 -17.20 8.88 26.43
N HIS A 245 -18.24 9.67 26.70
CA HIS A 245 -18.84 9.89 28.00
C HIS A 245 -19.60 8.67 28.56
N ASN A 246 -19.84 8.66 29.88
CA ASN A 246 -20.66 7.69 30.62
C ASN A 246 -20.31 6.20 30.38
N GLY A 247 -19.05 5.91 30.04
CA GLY A 247 -18.65 4.55 29.75
C GLY A 247 -19.27 3.99 28.45
N GLN A 248 -19.81 4.79 27.54
CA GLN A 248 -20.40 4.28 26.28
C GLN A 248 -19.39 3.53 25.41
N PHE A 249 -18.15 4.02 25.32
CA PHE A 249 -17.06 3.32 24.64
C PHE A 249 -16.75 1.97 25.30
N ILE A 250 -16.74 1.94 26.63
CA ILE A 250 -16.52 0.75 27.43
C ILE A 250 -17.69 -0.23 27.26
N SER A 251 -18.93 0.25 27.31
CA SER A 251 -20.14 -0.51 27.07
C SER A 251 -20.12 -1.14 25.69
N LEU A 252 -19.73 -0.38 24.66
CA LEU A 252 -19.55 -0.88 23.30
C LEU A 252 -18.52 -2.00 23.23
N LEU A 253 -17.35 -1.82 23.83
CA LEU A 253 -16.31 -2.87 23.85
C LEU A 253 -16.75 -4.10 24.64
N SER A 254 -17.55 -3.92 25.69
CA SER A 254 -18.07 -5.03 26.51
C SER A 254 -18.95 -5.99 25.72
N LEU A 255 -19.55 -5.51 24.62
CA LEU A 255 -20.30 -6.33 23.68
C LEU A 255 -19.41 -7.33 22.92
N PHE A 256 -18.09 -7.15 22.87
CA PHE A 256 -17.17 -7.95 22.04
C PHE A 256 -16.04 -8.58 22.86
N PRO A 257 -16.34 -9.56 23.74
CA PRO A 257 -15.35 -10.11 24.69
C PRO A 257 -14.15 -10.81 24.01
N ASN A 258 -14.31 -11.24 22.76
CA ASN A 258 -13.29 -11.99 22.00
C ASN A 258 -12.56 -11.16 20.93
N LEU A 259 -12.68 -9.83 20.98
CA LEU A 259 -12.15 -8.94 19.97
C LEU A 259 -10.61 -9.02 19.91
N LEU A 260 -10.06 -9.32 18.74
CA LEU A 260 -8.62 -9.37 18.48
C LEU A 260 -8.11 -8.05 17.89
N GLN A 261 -8.94 -7.38 17.09
CA GLN A 261 -8.61 -6.11 16.47
C GLN A 261 -9.79 -5.14 16.53
N PHE A 262 -9.49 -3.91 16.95
CA PHE A 262 -10.47 -2.83 16.99
C PHE A 262 -9.95 -1.57 16.31
N HIS A 263 -10.71 -1.07 15.35
CA HIS A 263 -10.42 0.16 14.63
C HIS A 263 -11.58 1.14 14.82
N LEU A 264 -11.31 2.29 15.42
CA LEU A 264 -12.31 3.33 15.65
C LEU A 264 -11.86 4.63 14.98
N ILE A 265 -12.70 5.17 14.10
CA ILE A 265 -12.54 6.50 13.49
C ILE A 265 -13.77 7.32 13.86
N VAL A 266 -13.58 8.33 14.70
CA VAL A 266 -14.64 9.20 15.23
C VAL A 266 -14.35 10.65 14.86
N ASP A 267 -15.41 11.39 14.54
CA ASP A 267 -15.38 12.84 14.38
C ASP A 267 -16.02 13.43 15.65
N GLN A 268 -15.24 14.12 16.49
CA GLN A 268 -15.72 14.70 17.74
C GLN A 268 -16.59 15.93 17.48
N CYS A 269 -17.65 16.09 18.28
CA CYS A 269 -18.57 17.23 18.19
C CYS A 269 -17.83 18.54 18.53
N ALA A 270 -18.10 19.61 17.77
CA ALA A 270 -17.49 20.93 17.96
C ALA A 270 -18.00 21.71 19.19
N TYR A 271 -19.03 21.20 19.87
CA TYR A 271 -19.70 21.89 20.98
C TYR A 271 -19.50 21.20 22.34
N ASP A 272 -18.99 19.97 22.36
CA ASP A 272 -18.76 19.18 23.58
C ASP A 272 -17.30 18.74 23.65
N VAL A 273 -16.45 19.59 24.26
CA VAL A 273 -15.05 19.26 24.60
C VAL A 273 -15.05 18.41 25.86
N GLU A 274 -15.57 17.20 25.75
CA GLU A 274 -15.46 16.26 26.85
C GLU A 274 -14.05 15.67 26.88
N THR A 275 -13.43 15.70 28.06
CA THR A 275 -12.14 15.08 28.31
C THR A 275 -12.28 13.57 28.21
N ILE A 276 -11.75 12.99 27.15
CA ILE A 276 -11.62 11.54 27.00
C ILE A 276 -10.74 11.03 28.15
N ASN A 277 -11.30 10.21 29.04
CA ASN A 277 -10.53 9.57 30.10
C ASN A 277 -9.75 8.38 29.55
N ILE A 278 -8.60 8.66 28.94
CA ILE A 278 -7.75 7.63 28.31
C ILE A 278 -7.25 6.60 29.33
N HIS A 279 -7.07 7.00 30.59
CA HIS A 279 -6.64 6.09 31.65
C HIS A 279 -7.72 5.03 31.95
N GLU A 280 -8.99 5.44 32.02
CA GLU A 280 -10.12 4.53 32.18
C GLU A 280 -10.23 3.55 31.01
N ILE A 281 -10.08 4.06 29.78
CA ILE A 281 -10.06 3.23 28.56
C ILE A 281 -8.91 2.21 28.60
N ALA A 282 -7.70 2.67 28.94
CA ALA A 282 -6.51 1.81 29.04
C ALA A 282 -6.71 0.70 30.08
N ASN A 283 -7.19 1.06 31.27
CA ASN A 283 -7.48 0.11 32.35
C ASN A 283 -8.55 -0.90 31.92
N TYR A 284 -9.62 -0.44 31.25
CA TYR A 284 -10.65 -1.33 30.75
C TYR A 284 -10.09 -2.33 29.74
N LEU A 285 -9.34 -1.85 28.74
CA LEU A 285 -8.74 -2.69 27.71
C LEU A 285 -7.81 -3.74 28.31
N HIS A 286 -6.99 -3.36 29.29
CA HIS A 286 -6.06 -4.26 29.97
C HIS A 286 -6.80 -5.41 30.70
N HIS A 287 -7.88 -5.10 31.40
CA HIS A 287 -8.56 -6.07 32.27
C HIS A 287 -9.71 -6.82 31.60
N LYS A 288 -10.36 -6.23 30.59
CA LYS A 288 -11.61 -6.72 30.01
C LYS A 288 -11.49 -7.13 28.54
N CYS A 289 -10.44 -6.71 27.85
CA CYS A 289 -10.18 -7.08 26.46
C CYS A 289 -8.84 -7.82 26.31
N ALA A 290 -8.60 -8.84 27.15
CA ALA A 290 -7.31 -9.56 27.20
C ALA A 290 -6.86 -10.20 25.87
N LEU A 291 -7.79 -10.42 24.93
CA LEU A 291 -7.48 -10.96 23.61
C LEU A 291 -7.17 -9.89 22.55
N LEU A 292 -7.35 -8.61 22.87
CA LEU A 292 -7.14 -7.51 21.92
C LEU A 292 -5.64 -7.34 21.65
N LYS A 293 -5.25 -7.57 20.39
CA LYS A 293 -3.87 -7.46 19.91
C LYS A 293 -3.59 -6.17 19.18
N ILE A 294 -4.62 -5.57 18.56
CA ILE A 294 -4.50 -4.34 17.78
C ILE A 294 -5.63 -3.39 18.16
N LEU A 295 -5.25 -2.18 18.52
CA LEU A 295 -6.15 -1.06 18.75
C LEU A 295 -5.70 0.11 17.87
N ALA A 296 -6.55 0.51 16.94
CA ALA A 296 -6.32 1.69 16.11
C ALA A 296 -7.41 2.72 16.42
N LEU A 297 -7.03 3.82 17.08
CA LEU A 297 -7.92 4.93 17.40
C LEU A 297 -7.55 6.15 16.55
N ARG A 298 -8.54 6.70 15.85
CA ARG A 298 -8.44 7.97 15.14
C ARG A 298 -9.59 8.87 15.57
N ILE A 299 -9.23 10.00 16.18
CA ILE A 299 -10.18 10.97 16.73
C ILE A 299 -9.95 12.29 16.01
N ASP A 300 -10.90 12.69 15.18
CA ASP A 300 -10.86 13.96 14.46
C ASP A 300 -11.52 15.05 15.30
N MET A 301 -10.72 15.92 15.92
CA MET A 301 -11.18 16.99 16.84
C MET A 301 -11.50 18.30 16.08
N ARG A 302 -12.44 18.27 15.14
CA ARG A 302 -12.82 19.48 14.35
C ARG A 302 -13.47 20.54 15.24
N GLY A 303 -12.68 21.52 15.69
CA GLY A 303 -13.20 22.75 16.31
C GLY A 303 -12.36 23.40 17.42
N HIS A 304 -11.41 22.69 18.05
CA HIS A 304 -10.84 23.12 19.35
C HIS A 304 -9.35 23.46 19.40
N MET A 305 -8.69 23.62 18.25
CA MET A 305 -7.28 24.06 18.14
C MET A 305 -7.01 25.52 18.61
N LEU A 306 -7.80 26.08 19.54
CA LEU A 306 -7.62 27.43 20.09
C LEU A 306 -7.64 27.50 21.62
N ARG A 307 -7.72 26.37 22.35
CA ARG A 307 -7.59 26.40 23.82
C ARG A 307 -6.58 25.36 24.32
N ASP A 308 -5.47 25.87 24.85
CA ASP A 308 -4.29 25.17 25.40
C ASP A 308 -4.54 24.38 26.71
N SER A 309 -5.74 23.86 26.96
CA SER A 309 -6.02 23.12 28.20
C SER A 309 -5.88 21.61 28.00
N SER A 310 -4.68 21.12 28.32
CA SER A 310 -4.41 19.83 28.99
C SER A 310 -5.17 18.59 28.49
N ILE A 311 -4.80 18.09 27.31
CA ILE A 311 -4.79 16.64 27.09
C ILE A 311 -3.42 16.18 27.62
N GLY A 312 -3.41 15.29 28.62
CA GLY A 312 -2.19 14.71 29.20
C GLY A 312 -1.20 14.34 28.09
N SER A 313 0.09 14.65 28.30
CA SER A 313 1.08 14.57 27.23
C SER A 313 1.06 13.19 26.57
N LEU A 314 1.10 13.10 25.23
CA LEU A 314 1.11 11.83 24.47
C LEU A 314 2.12 10.80 25.01
N LYS A 315 3.20 11.32 25.62
CA LYS A 315 4.29 10.58 26.26
C LYS A 315 3.84 9.80 27.51
N GLU A 316 2.72 10.17 28.14
CA GLU A 316 2.11 9.42 29.23
C GLU A 316 1.22 8.29 28.71
N ILE A 317 0.51 8.49 27.59
CA ILE A 317 -0.39 7.48 26.99
C ILE A 317 0.39 6.24 26.52
N THR A 318 1.55 6.44 25.88
CA THR A 318 2.43 5.34 25.45
C THR A 318 3.06 4.59 26.63
N LYS A 319 3.14 5.21 27.82
CA LYS A 319 3.64 4.57 29.05
C LYS A 319 2.57 3.74 29.77
N MET A 320 1.29 3.93 29.44
CA MET A 320 0.17 3.29 30.13
C MET A 320 -0.20 1.90 29.56
N HIS A 321 0.10 1.60 28.29
CA HIS A 321 -0.12 0.26 27.73
C HIS A 321 0.72 0.01 26.46
N SER A 322 1.23 -1.23 26.28
CA SER A 322 2.02 -1.63 25.10
C SER A 322 1.26 -1.58 23.77
N LEU A 323 -0.08 -1.60 23.82
CA LEU A 323 -0.96 -1.44 22.65
C LEU A 323 -1.06 0.01 22.15
N PHE A 324 -0.67 1.01 22.94
CA PHE A 324 -0.69 2.42 22.54
C PHE A 324 0.60 2.89 21.86
N ASN A 325 1.46 1.97 21.42
CA ASN A 325 2.71 2.31 20.70
C ASN A 325 2.49 3.05 19.37
N TYR A 326 1.24 3.26 18.93
CA TYR A 326 0.91 4.04 17.73
C TYR A 326 -0.34 4.90 17.97
N VAL A 327 -0.15 6.12 18.45
CA VAL A 327 -1.21 7.15 18.57
C VAL A 327 -0.79 8.36 17.73
N GLU A 328 -1.42 8.55 16.57
CA GLU A 328 -1.22 9.75 15.74
C GLU A 328 -2.02 10.93 16.32
N LYS A 329 -1.33 12.05 16.60
CA LYS A 329 -1.97 13.32 16.96
C LYS A 329 -2.54 13.98 15.69
N TRP A 330 -3.83 14.27 15.66
CA TRP A 330 -4.52 14.88 14.50
C TRP A 330 -4.98 16.32 14.81
N ASP A 331 -4.52 17.30 14.03
CA ASP A 331 -5.06 18.67 13.97
C ASP A 331 -5.95 18.78 12.71
N PRO A 332 -7.24 19.17 12.83
CA PRO A 332 -8.16 19.24 11.69
C PRO A 332 -7.94 20.42 10.74
N ARG A 333 -7.11 21.40 11.08
CA ARG A 333 -6.60 22.39 10.10
C ARG A 333 -5.45 21.83 9.27
N LEU A 334 -4.90 20.69 9.67
CA LEU A 334 -3.74 20.06 9.05
C LEU A 334 -4.05 18.68 8.44
N ALA A 335 -5.27 18.15 8.53
CA ALA A 335 -5.50 16.73 8.27
C ALA A 335 -6.65 16.39 7.30
N ILE A 336 -6.72 17.08 6.16
CA ILE A 336 -7.14 16.41 4.90
C ILE A 336 -5.90 16.20 4.01
N SER A 337 -4.72 16.40 4.59
CA SER A 337 -3.67 17.06 3.83
C SER A 337 -2.26 16.93 4.45
N SER A 338 -2.00 16.69 5.74
CA SER A 338 -0.60 16.75 6.21
C SER A 338 0.34 15.68 5.66
N HIS A 339 -0.16 14.52 5.20
CA HIS A 339 0.64 13.65 4.34
C HIS A 339 0.42 14.05 2.89
N GLU A 340 -0.74 13.86 2.27
CA GLU A 340 -0.92 14.12 0.83
C GLU A 340 -0.72 15.59 0.37
N VAL A 341 -0.97 16.60 1.21
CA VAL A 341 -0.60 18.02 1.03
C VAL A 341 0.85 18.33 1.42
N TYR A 342 1.50 17.77 2.45
CA TYR A 342 2.98 17.95 2.53
C TYR A 342 3.69 17.26 1.37
N TYR A 343 3.15 16.13 0.90
CA TYR A 343 3.58 15.40 -0.28
C TYR A 343 3.17 16.11 -1.59
N GLN A 344 2.07 16.88 -1.64
CA GLN A 344 1.69 17.72 -2.79
C GLN A 344 2.39 19.10 -2.80
N TYR A 345 2.81 19.63 -1.65
CA TYR A 345 3.45 20.95 -1.52
C TYR A 345 4.95 20.89 -1.18
N GLY A 346 5.56 19.71 -1.07
CA GLY A 346 7.02 19.56 -0.99
C GLY A 346 7.68 20.22 0.23
N GLN A 347 7.09 20.17 1.41
CA GLN A 347 7.70 20.84 2.59
C GLN A 347 8.57 19.89 3.44
N CYS A 348 9.47 19.15 2.81
CA CYS A 348 10.43 18.25 3.48
C CYS A 348 11.81 18.21 2.78
N ALA A 349 12.11 19.22 1.97
CA ALA A 349 13.46 19.44 1.49
C ALA A 349 14.38 19.71 2.69
N VAL A 350 15.62 19.26 2.60
CA VAL A 350 16.65 19.67 3.55
C VAL A 350 16.83 21.18 3.51
N THR A 351 17.26 21.80 4.61
CA THR A 351 17.46 23.26 4.60
C THR A 351 18.60 23.66 3.64
N ALA A 352 18.56 24.89 3.12
CA ALA A 352 19.65 25.41 2.29
C ALA A 352 21.01 25.39 3.03
N LYS A 353 20.99 25.58 4.35
CA LYS A 353 22.18 25.44 5.22
C LYS A 353 22.69 24.00 5.23
N TYR A 354 21.79 23.02 5.36
CA TYR A 354 22.13 21.60 5.28
C TYR A 354 22.75 21.27 3.92
N SER A 355 22.09 21.64 2.81
CA SER A 355 22.59 21.41 1.45
C SER A 355 23.98 22.02 1.22
N LYS A 356 24.19 23.28 1.62
CA LYS A 356 25.50 23.96 1.50
C LYS A 356 26.58 23.24 2.31
N LYS A 357 26.24 22.76 3.51
CA LYS A 357 27.18 22.03 4.35
C LYS A 357 27.52 20.66 3.75
N ASN A 358 26.53 19.95 3.20
CA ASN A 358 26.75 18.67 2.55
C ASN A 358 27.63 18.81 1.30
N MET A 359 27.40 19.86 0.50
CA MET A 359 28.23 20.17 -0.67
C MET A 359 29.69 20.48 -0.27
N LYS A 360 29.92 21.29 0.77
CA LYS A 360 31.28 21.55 1.28
C LYS A 360 31.97 20.29 1.79
N LEU A 361 31.22 19.43 2.49
CA LEU A 361 31.72 18.15 2.98
C LEU A 361 32.11 17.22 1.82
N THR A 362 31.25 17.14 0.81
CA THR A 362 31.49 16.38 -0.43
C THR A 362 32.77 16.82 -1.12
N HIS A 363 32.97 18.14 -1.30
CA HIS A 363 34.20 18.67 -1.88
C HIS A 363 35.44 18.28 -1.10
N ARG A 364 35.42 18.41 0.24
CA ARG A 364 36.55 18.00 1.09
C ARG A 364 36.88 16.51 0.96
N ILE A 365 35.86 15.66 0.89
CA ILE A 365 36.05 14.21 0.75
C ILE A 365 36.59 13.86 -0.63
N MET A 366 36.09 14.49 -1.69
CA MET A 366 36.62 14.34 -3.05
C MET A 366 38.10 14.75 -3.13
N ASP A 367 38.46 15.91 -2.58
CA ASP A 367 39.86 16.38 -2.53
C ASP A 367 40.75 15.35 -1.84
N MET A 368 40.31 14.83 -0.69
CA MET A 368 41.05 13.82 0.04
C MET A 368 41.21 12.50 -0.74
N LEU A 369 40.15 12.04 -1.42
CA LEU A 369 40.22 10.83 -2.24
C LEU A 369 41.17 11.02 -3.43
N ASP A 370 41.16 12.20 -4.06
CA ASP A 370 42.08 12.56 -5.14
C ASP A 370 43.54 12.65 -4.66
N ASP A 371 43.79 13.26 -3.49
CA ASP A 371 45.11 13.32 -2.85
C ASP A 371 45.67 11.92 -2.52
N LEU A 372 44.77 11.02 -2.10
CA LEU A 372 45.08 9.60 -1.88
C LEU A 372 45.10 8.78 -3.18
N SER A 373 44.95 9.41 -4.35
CA SER A 373 44.88 8.72 -5.64
C SER A 373 43.87 7.55 -5.65
N ILE A 374 42.81 7.63 -4.85
CA ILE A 374 41.74 6.65 -4.78
C ILE A 374 40.75 6.96 -5.88
N VAL A 375 40.51 6.00 -6.77
CA VAL A 375 39.51 6.14 -7.82
C VAL A 375 38.11 5.99 -7.23
N TYR A 376 37.31 7.04 -7.33
CA TYR A 376 35.91 7.06 -6.90
C TYR A 376 34.96 7.47 -8.03
N TRP A 377 33.66 7.23 -7.84
CA TRP A 377 32.59 7.76 -8.69
C TRP A 377 31.31 8.08 -7.88
N PRO A 378 30.51 9.08 -8.28
CA PRO A 378 29.16 9.26 -7.75
C PRO A 378 28.29 8.04 -8.05
N ASP A 379 27.52 7.61 -7.05
CA ASP A 379 26.63 6.44 -7.15
C ASP A 379 25.19 6.79 -6.77
N CYS A 380 24.27 5.83 -6.89
CA CYS A 380 22.89 5.94 -6.41
C CYS A 380 22.21 7.25 -6.86
N GLN A 381 21.66 8.03 -5.91
CA GLN A 381 20.95 9.26 -6.22
C GLN A 381 21.91 10.37 -6.64
N SER A 382 23.15 10.36 -6.16
CA SER A 382 24.19 11.30 -6.58
C SER A 382 24.57 11.13 -8.06
N LEU A 383 24.64 9.89 -8.57
CA LEU A 383 24.81 9.64 -10.00
C LEU A 383 23.63 10.17 -10.83
N LEU A 384 22.39 10.04 -10.32
CA LEU A 384 21.22 10.62 -11.00
C LEU A 384 21.31 12.14 -11.07
N ASN A 385 21.73 12.79 -9.98
CA ASN A 385 21.90 14.24 -9.93
C ASN A 385 22.90 14.68 -11.02
N VAL A 386 24.02 13.97 -11.15
CA VAL A 386 25.00 14.22 -12.23
C VAL A 386 24.38 14.05 -13.62
N LEU A 387 23.68 12.94 -13.88
CA LEU A 387 23.10 12.64 -15.20
C LEU A 387 22.00 13.61 -15.60
N ARG A 388 21.26 14.16 -14.64
CA ARG A 388 20.21 15.15 -14.86
C ARG A 388 20.73 16.59 -14.91
N ASN A 389 22.04 16.79 -14.78
CA ASN A 389 22.67 18.11 -14.65
C ASN A 389 22.09 18.92 -13.48
N GLU A 390 21.76 18.22 -12.38
CA GLU A 390 21.29 18.79 -11.12
C GLU A 390 22.51 19.01 -10.21
N THR A 391 22.52 20.10 -9.45
CA THR A 391 23.61 20.37 -8.49
C THR A 391 23.49 19.42 -7.30
N TYR A 392 22.59 19.72 -6.39
CA TYR A 392 22.24 18.92 -5.24
C TYR A 392 20.72 18.81 -5.20
N ASN A 393 20.21 17.59 -5.18
CA ASN A 393 18.78 17.38 -5.03
C ASN A 393 18.38 17.75 -3.59
N ILE A 394 17.59 18.81 -3.42
CA ILE A 394 17.17 19.31 -2.10
C ILE A 394 16.32 18.31 -1.31
N TRP A 395 15.87 17.23 -1.94
CA TRP A 395 15.18 16.12 -1.29
C TRP A 395 16.14 15.05 -0.77
N ASP A 396 17.39 15.06 -1.24
CA ASP A 396 18.43 14.11 -0.89
C ASP A 396 19.08 14.49 0.44
N GLN A 397 19.29 13.50 1.29
CA GLN A 397 19.83 13.70 2.63
C GLN A 397 21.35 13.59 2.70
N ASP A 398 21.97 13.00 1.70
CA ASP A 398 23.37 12.57 1.68
C ASP A 398 23.96 12.72 0.27
N VAL A 399 25.24 12.41 0.14
CA VAL A 399 25.89 12.19 -1.15
C VAL A 399 26.47 10.79 -1.15
N ASP A 400 26.21 10.04 -2.21
CA ASP A 400 26.70 8.69 -2.42
C ASP A 400 27.91 8.69 -3.35
N LEU A 401 29.05 8.23 -2.84
CA LEU A 401 30.24 7.91 -3.61
C LEU A 401 30.52 6.41 -3.53
N SER A 402 31.30 5.91 -4.48
CA SER A 402 31.70 4.51 -4.52
C SER A 402 33.17 4.37 -4.87
N ILE A 403 33.79 3.36 -4.28
CA ILE A 403 35.18 2.96 -4.57
C ILE A 403 35.26 1.44 -4.77
N GLU A 404 36.28 0.99 -5.50
CA GLU A 404 36.69 -0.42 -5.47
C GLU A 404 37.47 -0.69 -4.18
N TRP A 405 37.01 -1.64 -3.36
CA TRP A 405 37.67 -2.02 -2.11
C TRP A 405 37.47 -3.52 -1.81
N PRO A 406 38.51 -4.28 -1.43
CA PRO A 406 39.88 -3.84 -1.19
C PRO A 406 40.61 -3.44 -2.48
N PHE A 407 41.59 -2.56 -2.36
CA PHE A 407 42.50 -2.18 -3.44
C PHE A 407 43.39 -3.36 -3.84
N LYS A 408 43.76 -3.45 -5.12
CA LYS A 408 44.71 -4.46 -5.61
C LYS A 408 46.05 -4.37 -4.85
N SER A 409 46.73 -5.50 -4.71
CA SER A 409 48.01 -5.61 -3.98
C SER A 409 49.09 -4.65 -4.52
N ASN A 410 49.10 -4.41 -5.82
CA ASN A 410 49.99 -3.48 -6.51
C ASN A 410 49.53 -2.01 -6.49
N HIS A 411 48.41 -1.69 -5.84
CA HIS A 411 47.96 -0.32 -5.65
C HIS A 411 48.87 0.38 -4.63
N ILE A 412 49.25 1.63 -4.89
CA ILE A 412 50.14 2.43 -4.02
C ILE A 412 49.59 2.60 -2.59
N HIS A 413 48.28 2.42 -2.43
CA HIS A 413 47.57 2.44 -1.15
C HIS A 413 47.05 1.07 -0.69
N SER A 414 47.63 -0.06 -1.11
CA SER A 414 47.18 -1.39 -0.65
C SER A 414 47.23 -1.56 0.89
N LYS A 415 48.07 -0.78 1.59
CA LYS A 415 48.05 -0.66 3.06
C LYS A 415 46.69 -0.23 3.63
N LEU A 416 45.93 0.57 2.88
CA LEU A 416 44.58 1.04 3.23
C LEU A 416 43.51 -0.07 3.11
N ASN A 417 43.88 -1.27 2.70
CA ASN A 417 43.02 -2.45 2.86
C ASN A 417 42.86 -2.86 4.33
N ASN A 418 43.75 -2.40 5.22
CA ASN A 418 43.51 -2.48 6.65
C ASN A 418 42.41 -1.48 7.02
N LEU A 419 41.26 -2.01 7.45
CA LEU A 419 40.07 -1.23 7.80
C LEU A 419 40.36 -0.13 8.83
N GLN A 420 41.14 -0.45 9.87
CA GLN A 420 41.49 0.48 10.93
C GLN A 420 42.35 1.63 10.39
N LEU A 421 43.36 1.30 9.57
CA LEU A 421 44.20 2.32 8.95
C LEU A 421 43.39 3.21 7.99
N PHE A 422 42.41 2.66 7.28
CA PHE A 422 41.50 3.43 6.42
C PHE A 422 40.69 4.42 7.25
N ILE A 423 40.07 3.97 8.35
CA ILE A 423 39.32 4.82 9.29
C ILE A 423 40.20 5.93 9.85
N GLU A 424 41.39 5.58 10.36
CA GLU A 424 42.35 6.53 10.93
C GLU A 424 42.81 7.57 9.89
N THR A 425 42.97 7.17 8.64
CA THR A 425 43.33 8.09 7.55
C THR A 425 42.28 9.20 7.41
N PHE A 426 40.99 8.87 7.43
CA PHE A 426 39.90 9.87 7.40
C PHE A 426 39.80 10.67 8.70
N GLN A 427 39.95 10.03 9.86
CA GLN A 427 39.91 10.73 11.14
C GLN A 427 41.03 11.76 11.28
N ASN A 428 42.24 11.45 10.80
CA ASN A 428 43.37 12.37 10.76
C ASN A 428 43.18 13.56 9.79
N ASN A 429 42.13 13.54 8.96
CA ASN A 429 41.74 14.63 8.06
C ASN A 429 40.46 15.35 8.54
N ASP A 430 40.21 15.32 9.86
CA ASP A 430 39.07 15.98 10.52
C ASP A 430 37.71 15.53 9.98
N PHE A 431 37.53 14.22 9.84
CA PHE A 431 36.23 13.58 9.59
C PHE A 431 35.81 12.72 10.78
N ASN A 432 34.53 12.77 11.13
CA ASN A 432 33.91 11.69 11.91
C ASN A 432 33.56 10.56 10.93
N VAL A 433 33.94 9.33 11.27
CA VAL A 433 33.82 8.17 10.39
C VAL A 433 33.04 7.09 11.09
N GLU A 434 31.95 6.65 10.46
CA GLU A 434 31.16 5.51 10.92
C GLU A 434 31.20 4.41 9.86
N TYR A 435 31.62 3.21 10.25
CA TYR A 435 31.63 2.05 9.36
C TYR A 435 30.42 1.16 9.61
N TYR A 436 29.69 0.86 8.54
CA TYR A 436 28.53 -0.02 8.55
C TYR A 436 28.91 -1.36 7.90
N PRO A 437 29.34 -2.37 8.69
CA PRO A 437 29.89 -3.62 8.15
C PRO A 437 28.87 -4.43 7.34
N ASP A 438 27.59 -4.35 7.72
CA ASP A 438 26.48 -5.05 7.06
C ASP A 438 26.12 -4.46 5.70
N ARG A 439 26.48 -3.18 5.48
CA ARG A 439 26.23 -2.43 4.25
C ARG A 439 27.46 -2.28 3.38
N LYS A 440 28.65 -2.62 3.91
CA LYS A 440 29.95 -2.34 3.29
C LYS A 440 30.06 -0.87 2.88
N LEU A 441 29.83 0.00 3.85
CA LEU A 441 29.68 1.44 3.66
C LEU A 441 30.41 2.20 4.77
N PHE A 442 31.10 3.28 4.42
CA PHE A 442 31.52 4.30 5.37
C PHE A 442 30.62 5.53 5.25
N SER A 443 30.15 6.04 6.37
CA SER A 443 29.49 7.34 6.43
C SER A 443 30.42 8.35 7.07
N LEU A 444 30.69 9.44 6.34
CA LEU A 444 31.60 10.49 6.77
C LEU A 444 30.84 11.77 7.06
N SER A 445 31.09 12.35 8.24
CA SER A 445 30.53 13.62 8.68
C SER A 445 31.62 14.54 9.25
N SER A 446 31.24 15.77 9.65
CA SER A 446 32.18 16.65 10.37
C SER A 446 32.47 16.11 11.78
N VAL A 447 33.67 16.33 12.33
CA VAL A 447 34.13 15.76 13.63
C VAL A 447 33.13 15.93 14.78
N ASN A 448 32.41 17.05 14.84
CA ASN A 448 31.47 17.36 15.93
C ASN A 448 30.03 16.88 15.66
N GLU A 449 29.83 16.03 14.65
CA GLU A 449 28.52 15.67 14.13
C GLU A 449 28.37 14.16 13.95
N LYS A 450 27.36 13.58 14.60
CA LYS A 450 26.95 12.19 14.34
C LYS A 450 26.21 12.10 13.01
N SER A 451 26.56 11.12 12.17
CA SER A 451 26.14 11.04 10.76
C SER A 451 24.61 11.08 10.57
N ALA A 452 23.86 10.30 11.35
CA ALA A 452 22.46 10.01 11.10
C ALA A 452 21.54 11.25 11.02
N ARG A 453 21.88 12.35 11.69
CA ARG A 453 21.05 13.59 11.71
C ARG A 453 21.74 14.79 11.07
N GLN A 454 22.93 14.58 10.51
CA GLN A 454 23.82 15.65 10.07
C GLN A 454 24.15 15.45 8.59
N PRO A 455 24.62 16.48 7.89
CA PRO A 455 25.15 16.31 6.54
C PRO A 455 26.27 15.27 6.55
N HIS A 456 26.17 14.29 5.66
CA HIS A 456 27.13 13.21 5.55
C HIS A 456 27.27 12.74 4.09
N VAL A 457 28.39 12.08 3.83
CA VAL A 457 28.71 11.44 2.56
C VAL A 457 28.96 9.97 2.81
N ASP A 458 28.27 9.15 2.05
CA ASP A 458 28.35 7.70 2.11
C ASP A 458 29.32 7.21 1.02
N ILE A 459 30.33 6.42 1.40
CA ILE A 459 31.27 5.76 0.50
C ILE A 459 31.00 4.25 0.50
N TRP A 460 30.43 3.77 -0.59
CA TRP A 460 30.12 2.37 -0.84
C TRP A 460 31.36 1.59 -1.30
N LEU A 461 31.60 0.43 -0.68
CA LEU A 461 32.79 -0.39 -0.87
C LEU A 461 32.49 -1.58 -1.81
N TRP A 462 32.76 -1.39 -3.10
CA TRP A 462 32.54 -2.43 -4.10
C TRP A 462 33.70 -3.42 -4.16
N LYS A 463 33.42 -4.68 -3.89
CA LYS A 463 34.42 -5.74 -3.98
C LYS A 463 34.51 -6.25 -5.41
N ARG A 464 35.75 -6.32 -5.92
CA ARG A 464 36.04 -6.92 -7.22
C ARG A 464 36.10 -8.45 -7.13
N TYR A 465 35.48 -9.10 -8.11
CA TYR A 465 35.53 -10.55 -8.32
C TYR A 465 36.08 -10.83 -9.71
N ASP A 466 37.32 -11.32 -9.75
CA ASP A 466 38.06 -11.63 -10.99
C ASP A 466 38.15 -13.13 -11.28
N GLU A 467 37.87 -14.00 -10.29
CA GLU A 467 38.52 -15.32 -10.26
C GLU A 467 37.89 -16.39 -11.18
N HIS A 468 36.67 -16.22 -11.73
CA HIS A 468 36.00 -17.33 -12.45
C HIS A 468 35.20 -17.03 -13.73
N GLU A 469 35.17 -15.80 -14.30
CA GLU A 469 34.30 -15.54 -15.46
C GLU A 469 34.90 -14.66 -16.57
N ILE A 470 34.41 -14.93 -17.78
CA ILE A 470 34.65 -14.24 -19.06
C ILE A 470 34.44 -12.70 -18.95
N LYS A 471 33.80 -12.19 -17.87
CA LYS A 471 33.56 -10.77 -17.61
C LYS A 471 33.71 -10.44 -16.11
N PRO A 472 34.71 -9.67 -15.69
CA PRO A 472 34.91 -9.33 -14.29
C PRO A 472 33.79 -8.41 -13.76
N VAL A 473 33.46 -8.56 -12.46
CA VAL A 473 32.34 -7.86 -11.82
C VAL A 473 32.75 -7.18 -10.51
N LEU A 474 32.05 -6.10 -10.19
CA LEU A 474 32.01 -5.48 -8.88
C LEU A 474 30.75 -5.96 -8.14
N GLN A 475 30.87 -6.32 -6.87
CA GLN A 475 29.75 -6.73 -6.03
C GLN A 475 29.73 -5.96 -4.71
N LEU A 476 28.52 -5.69 -4.24
CA LEU A 476 28.24 -5.04 -2.98
C LEU A 476 27.08 -5.78 -2.31
N PHE A 477 27.31 -6.37 -1.15
CA PHE A 477 26.31 -7.15 -0.44
C PHE A 477 25.51 -6.24 0.50
N ASP A 478 24.62 -5.42 -0.05
CA ASP A 478 23.66 -4.62 0.71
C ASP A 478 22.24 -4.84 0.16
N SER A 479 21.33 -5.35 1.00
CA SER A 479 19.93 -5.63 0.64
C SER A 479 19.09 -4.40 0.32
N SER A 480 19.57 -3.20 0.64
CA SER A 480 18.92 -1.93 0.32
C SER A 480 19.11 -1.48 -1.12
N LEU A 481 20.14 -1.98 -1.81
CA LEU A 481 20.36 -1.72 -3.24
C LEU A 481 19.71 -2.79 -4.09
N LYS A 482 18.95 -2.38 -5.11
CA LYS A 482 18.33 -3.36 -6.02
C LYS A 482 19.37 -4.09 -6.85
N TYR A 483 20.46 -3.42 -7.21
CA TYR A 483 21.46 -3.93 -8.12
C TYR A 483 22.84 -4.07 -7.46
N GLN A 484 23.03 -5.20 -6.78
CA GLN A 484 24.21 -5.55 -5.98
C GLN A 484 25.45 -6.01 -6.79
N SER A 485 25.35 -6.17 -8.11
CA SER A 485 26.48 -6.64 -8.94
C SER A 485 26.56 -5.91 -10.27
N ARG A 486 27.69 -5.29 -10.58
CA ARG A 486 27.92 -4.48 -11.78
C ARG A 486 29.07 -5.06 -12.61
N LEU A 487 28.91 -5.10 -13.93
CA LEU A 487 30.02 -5.46 -14.81
C LEU A 487 31.10 -4.38 -14.73
N MET A 488 32.37 -4.77 -14.61
CA MET A 488 33.45 -3.80 -14.65
C MET A 488 33.48 -2.97 -15.94
N SER A 489 33.04 -3.55 -17.06
CA SER A 489 32.93 -2.84 -18.35
C SER A 489 31.81 -1.80 -18.40
N ASP A 490 30.85 -1.85 -17.47
CA ASP A 490 29.85 -0.81 -17.29
C ASP A 490 30.40 0.36 -16.46
N ILE A 491 31.43 0.12 -15.63
CA ILE A 491 32.08 1.12 -14.78
C ILE A 491 33.28 1.76 -15.47
N TYR A 492 34.20 0.95 -15.97
CA TYR A 492 35.50 1.40 -16.48
C TYR A 492 35.59 1.40 -18.03
N PRO A 493 36.42 2.29 -18.62
CA PRO A 493 37.06 3.43 -17.96
C PRO A 493 36.02 4.48 -17.54
N LEU A 494 36.27 5.15 -16.42
CA LEU A 494 35.41 6.24 -15.95
C LEU A 494 35.48 7.42 -16.92
N LYS A 495 34.38 8.16 -17.03
CA LYS A 495 34.25 9.38 -17.84
C LYS A 495 34.29 10.60 -16.96
N SER A 496 35.00 11.65 -17.38
CA SER A 496 35.00 12.92 -16.66
C SER A 496 33.79 13.76 -17.05
N VAL A 497 33.11 14.33 -16.06
CA VAL A 497 31.99 15.26 -16.22
C VAL A 497 32.05 16.34 -15.15
N THR A 498 31.48 17.50 -15.41
CA THR A 498 31.40 18.57 -14.41
C THR A 498 30.17 18.38 -13.52
N TRP A 499 30.37 18.32 -12.20
CA TRP A 499 29.30 18.27 -11.20
C TRP A 499 29.73 19.08 -9.97
N LEU A 500 28.81 19.85 -9.38
CA LEU A 500 29.10 20.75 -8.25
C LEU A 500 30.30 21.68 -8.48
N GLY A 501 30.49 22.14 -9.72
CA GLY A 501 31.61 23.01 -10.11
C GLY A 501 32.98 22.33 -10.19
N ARG A 502 33.03 21.00 -10.16
CA ARG A 502 34.27 20.21 -10.24
C ARG A 502 34.18 19.12 -11.28
N ASN A 503 35.32 18.67 -11.78
CA ASN A 503 35.39 17.50 -12.65
C ASN A 503 35.35 16.24 -11.80
N VAL A 504 34.26 15.48 -11.91
CA VAL A 504 34.09 14.18 -11.25
C VAL A 504 34.15 13.06 -12.27
N LYS A 505 34.51 11.86 -11.83
CA LYS A 505 34.56 10.66 -12.65
C LYS A 505 33.26 9.88 -12.48
N ILE A 506 32.55 9.57 -13.56
CA ILE A 506 31.34 8.73 -13.56
C ILE A 506 31.56 7.41 -14.31
N PRO A 507 30.75 6.37 -14.07
CA PRO A 507 30.80 5.13 -14.84
C PRO A 507 30.75 5.29 -16.37
N ARG A 508 31.38 4.38 -17.11
CA ARG A 508 31.33 4.35 -18.58
C ARG A 508 29.90 4.29 -19.10
N GLN A 509 29.08 3.45 -18.48
CA GLN A 509 27.69 3.18 -18.84
C GLN A 509 26.72 3.72 -17.77
N SER A 510 26.94 4.96 -17.28
CA SER A 510 26.13 5.56 -16.20
C SER A 510 24.62 5.51 -16.44
N HIS A 511 24.15 5.80 -17.66
CA HIS A 511 22.72 5.71 -17.99
C HIS A 511 22.17 4.29 -17.85
N LYS A 512 22.94 3.26 -18.23
CA LYS A 512 22.55 1.86 -18.07
C LYS A 512 22.47 1.46 -16.60
N ILE A 513 23.42 1.93 -15.78
CA ILE A 513 23.45 1.68 -14.33
C ILE A 513 22.25 2.35 -13.66
N ALA A 514 22.02 3.63 -13.94
CA ALA A 514 20.89 4.38 -13.41
C ALA A 514 19.53 3.79 -13.84
N TYR A 515 19.40 3.37 -15.11
CA TYR A 515 18.20 2.70 -15.60
C TYR A 515 17.93 1.38 -14.86
N LYS A 516 18.97 0.60 -14.55
CA LYS A 516 18.80 -0.65 -13.79
C LYS A 516 18.32 -0.41 -12.37
N GLU A 517 18.82 0.62 -11.69
CA GLU A 517 18.46 0.90 -10.30
C GLU A 517 17.05 1.56 -10.17
N TYR A 518 16.74 2.50 -11.07
CA TYR A 518 15.56 3.36 -10.95
C TYR A 518 14.49 3.11 -12.02
N GLY A 519 14.72 2.21 -12.97
CA GLY A 519 13.80 1.86 -14.05
C GLY A 519 13.67 2.94 -15.14
N ILE A 520 12.65 2.80 -15.98
CA ILE A 520 12.45 3.65 -17.18
C ILE A 520 12.30 5.15 -16.88
N SER A 521 11.90 5.50 -15.66
CA SER A 521 11.67 6.88 -15.26
C SER A 521 12.89 7.56 -14.62
N TYR A 522 14.08 6.94 -14.66
CA TYR A 522 15.27 7.46 -13.96
C TYR A 522 15.71 8.86 -14.40
N MET A 523 15.39 9.32 -15.61
CA MET A 523 15.68 10.70 -16.05
C MET A 523 14.61 11.71 -15.67
N LYS A 524 13.44 11.27 -15.19
CA LYS A 524 12.38 12.15 -14.71
C LYS A 524 12.68 12.49 -13.24
N PRO A 525 12.71 13.77 -12.85
CA PRO A 525 12.76 14.15 -11.45
C PRO A 525 11.51 13.57 -10.76
N ILE A 526 11.72 12.51 -9.99
CA ILE A 526 10.66 11.90 -9.19
C ILE A 526 10.96 12.26 -7.75
N PHE A 527 9.96 12.84 -7.10
CA PHE A 527 9.94 12.98 -5.67
C PHE A 527 9.93 11.59 -5.03
N ILE A 528 11.03 11.20 -4.38
CA ILE A 528 11.12 9.93 -3.66
C ILE A 528 10.49 10.13 -2.28
N ARG A 529 9.31 9.53 -2.08
CA ARG A 529 8.54 9.69 -0.84
C ARG A 529 9.33 9.31 0.41
N ASN A 530 10.19 8.29 0.31
CA ASN A 530 11.00 7.84 1.44
C ASN A 530 12.05 8.88 1.87
N ASN A 531 12.67 9.61 0.94
CA ASN A 531 13.66 10.63 1.29
C ASN A 531 13.01 11.79 2.06
N CYS A 532 11.78 12.18 1.67
CA CYS A 532 10.98 13.13 2.42
C CYS A 532 10.70 12.67 3.86
N LEU A 533 10.30 11.41 4.01
CA LEU A 533 10.04 10.81 5.32
C LEU A 533 11.32 10.77 6.18
N HIS A 534 12.47 10.40 5.59
CA HIS A 534 13.76 10.42 6.27
C HIS A 534 14.12 11.84 6.72
N ASN A 535 13.99 12.84 5.84
CA ASN A 535 14.25 14.24 6.19
C ASN A 535 13.36 14.72 7.34
N LEU A 536 12.09 14.30 7.37
CA LEU A 536 11.15 14.63 8.43
C LEU A 536 11.56 14.01 9.77
N ILE A 537 11.75 12.69 9.79
CA ILE A 537 12.04 11.91 11.00
C ILE A 537 13.38 12.31 11.60
N ASP A 538 14.39 12.53 10.75
CA ASP A 538 15.74 12.90 11.20
C ASP A 538 15.89 14.40 11.47
N GLY A 539 14.83 15.19 11.24
CA GLY A 539 14.79 16.62 11.51
C GLY A 539 15.63 17.48 10.58
N ARG A 540 15.99 16.97 9.40
CA ARG A 540 16.86 17.66 8.42
C ARG A 540 16.17 18.87 7.78
N TRP A 541 14.85 18.88 7.72
CA TRP A 541 14.05 19.98 7.17
C TRP A 541 13.96 21.22 8.10
N PHE A 542 14.19 21.05 9.41
CA PHE A 542 14.36 22.15 10.37
C PHE A 542 15.81 22.32 10.82
N TYR A 543 16.77 21.72 10.10
CA TYR A 543 18.18 21.79 10.43
C TYR A 543 18.68 23.23 10.53
N ASN A 544 18.90 23.68 11.77
CA ASN A 544 19.33 25.02 12.15
C ASN A 544 18.51 26.14 11.47
N ARG A 545 17.17 26.01 11.50
CA ARG A 545 16.24 27.15 11.35
C ARG A 545 16.21 28.00 12.62
#